data_AF-A0A2S9JTN2-F1
#
_entry.id   AF-A0A2S9JTN2-F1
#
_cell.length_a   1.000
_cell.length_b   1.000
_cell.length_c   1.000
_cell.angle_alpha   90.00
_cell.angle_beta   90.00
_cell.angle_gamma   90.00
#
_symmetry.space_group_name_H-M   'P 1'
#
loop_
_entity.id
_entity.type
_entity.pdbx_description
1 polymer ?
#
loop_
_entity_poly.entity_id
_entity_poly.type
_entity_poly.pdbx_seq_one_letter_code
_entity_poly.pdbx_strand_id
1 'polypeptide(L)'
;MKNNSSDAPVGTIIPYSGDAKTQRDTLKAAGWLICDGADFPQTEYKELFDTIGVAFGSPADGRFNIPDFRGLFLRGVSEDSGNDPDAASRTALHDNGNAGNTVGSFQPWATGKPRKDFTATIPKNKIGNSKLDKGACVDDAGKYRDEDGYGDTDGKGGDKETRPINVYVYYLIKWKTTTNSGGLATPPVGTVMAYAGHATTVLASNWATCEGAERQRVGKFESLFAVIGTAFGSTGDNKFNLPDLRGYFLRGVNMDAENRDPEAENREPLQPGGNTGNAVGSKQTDATGYPVSKPFRTVIPHLPNQSGAAAISGFAKDVYKWNKNSSGPIALTTGGGDEETRPINTAVAWHVLYQQLLSDDWPVGTIIAYGGSTLPQNDYWLPCKGQIYPQHTYSALYAVVKNLYNNPDQSIPADAFQLPDLRGKFLRGAQGDTSDDEPVIGQTQPYATKRPGTPFSASFDHLPTSSKGTHGITNSNNTADNGQYEQNTCTDGGDAESRPINVAVHFYIKANK
;
A
#
# COMPACT_ATOMS: atom_id res chain seq x y z
N MET A 1 -18.84 6.69 32.36
CA MET A 1 -17.79 7.39 33.14
C MET A 1 -16.63 7.62 32.19
N LYS A 2 -16.05 8.83 32.14
CA LYS A 2 -14.85 9.08 31.31
C LYS A 2 -13.71 8.24 31.89
N ASN A 3 -13.28 7.19 31.20
CA ASN A 3 -12.07 6.46 31.58
C ASN A 3 -10.88 7.32 31.15
N ASN A 4 -10.46 8.21 32.05
CA ASN A 4 -9.47 9.25 31.77
C ASN A 4 -8.05 8.72 32.05
N SER A 5 -7.71 7.56 31.46
CA SER A 5 -6.37 6.99 31.56
C SER A 5 -5.48 7.51 30.43
N SER A 6 -4.22 7.82 30.77
CA SER A 6 -3.16 8.10 29.80
C SER A 6 -2.67 6.86 29.07
N ASP A 7 -2.92 5.67 29.62
CA ASP A 7 -2.42 4.39 29.14
C ASP A 7 -3.00 4.05 27.76
N ALA A 8 -2.30 3.20 27.00
CA ALA A 8 -2.86 2.69 25.76
C ALA A 8 -4.10 1.82 26.08
N PRO A 9 -5.26 2.08 25.44
CA PRO A 9 -6.47 1.31 25.72
C PRO A 9 -6.32 -0.15 25.28
N VAL A 10 -7.07 -1.05 25.93
CA VAL A 10 -7.29 -2.40 25.39
C VAL A 10 -7.84 -2.28 23.96
N GLY A 11 -7.42 -3.18 23.06
CA GLY A 11 -7.69 -3.11 21.63
C GLY A 11 -6.71 -2.24 20.83
N THR A 12 -5.72 -1.63 21.49
CA THR A 12 -4.57 -1.00 20.81
C THR A 12 -3.82 -2.05 19.99
N ILE A 13 -3.57 -1.73 18.72
CA ILE A 13 -2.84 -2.54 17.76
C ILE A 13 -1.51 -1.84 17.45
N ILE A 14 -0.40 -2.58 17.56
CA ILE A 14 0.94 -2.07 17.34
C ILE A 14 1.74 -3.00 16.41
N PRO A 15 2.55 -2.45 15.50
CA PRO A 15 3.57 -3.23 14.83
C PRO A 15 4.67 -3.68 15.82
N TYR A 16 5.25 -4.84 15.57
CA TYR A 16 6.22 -5.50 16.44
C TYR A 16 7.34 -6.13 15.61
N SER A 17 8.58 -5.78 15.94
CA SER A 17 9.78 -6.15 15.18
C SER A 17 10.48 -7.41 15.71
N GLY A 18 10.11 -7.90 16.89
CA GLY A 18 10.64 -9.16 17.42
C GLY A 18 9.97 -10.38 16.80
N ASP A 19 10.57 -11.57 17.03
CA ASP A 19 9.94 -12.83 16.62
C ASP A 19 8.77 -13.19 17.54
N ALA A 20 7.59 -12.65 17.20
CA ALA A 20 6.39 -12.84 18.02
C ALA A 20 5.98 -14.32 18.10
N LYS A 21 6.24 -15.12 17.06
CA LYS A 21 5.85 -16.53 17.02
C LYS A 21 6.54 -17.33 18.12
N THR A 22 7.84 -17.13 18.32
CA THR A 22 8.60 -17.79 19.40
C THR A 22 8.30 -17.19 20.77
N GLN A 23 7.87 -15.93 20.84
CA GLN A 23 7.56 -15.21 22.08
C GLN A 23 6.08 -15.23 22.49
N ARG A 24 5.24 -16.04 21.83
CA ARG A 24 3.76 -16.03 21.97
C ARG A 24 3.29 -16.04 23.43
N ASP A 25 3.83 -16.95 24.24
CA ASP A 25 3.39 -17.10 25.64
C ASP A 25 3.86 -15.94 26.52
N THR A 26 5.07 -15.45 26.30
CA THR A 26 5.62 -14.28 27.00
C THR A 26 4.81 -13.02 26.69
N LEU A 27 4.48 -12.80 25.41
CA LEU A 27 3.63 -11.69 24.97
C LEU A 27 2.22 -11.80 25.57
N LYS A 28 1.62 -12.99 25.53
CA LYS A 28 0.29 -13.24 26.13
C LYS A 28 0.28 -12.91 27.62
N ALA A 29 1.30 -13.36 28.37
CA ALA A 29 1.45 -13.08 29.80
C ALA A 29 1.65 -11.58 30.09
N ALA A 30 2.31 -10.86 29.18
CA ALA A 30 2.50 -9.41 29.21
C ALA A 30 1.26 -8.59 28.77
N GLY A 31 0.16 -9.25 28.37
CA GLY A 31 -1.09 -8.57 28.00
C GLY A 31 -1.25 -8.31 26.50
N TRP A 32 -0.46 -8.96 25.65
CA TRP A 32 -0.47 -8.78 24.19
C TRP A 32 -0.70 -10.10 23.44
N LEU A 33 -1.56 -10.09 22.42
CA LEU A 33 -1.78 -11.23 21.54
C LEU A 33 -1.26 -10.92 20.13
N ILE A 34 -0.75 -11.94 19.44
CA ILE A 34 -0.42 -11.83 18.01
C ILE A 34 -1.72 -11.73 17.22
N CYS A 35 -1.82 -10.80 16.28
CA CYS A 35 -2.98 -10.66 15.40
C CYS A 35 -2.98 -11.73 14.30
N ASP A 36 -3.27 -12.97 14.68
CA ASP A 36 -3.26 -14.16 13.81
C ASP A 36 -4.64 -14.77 13.56
N GLY A 37 -5.72 -14.08 13.95
CA GLY A 37 -7.09 -14.54 13.73
C GLY A 37 -7.61 -15.57 14.73
N ALA A 38 -6.82 -15.94 15.74
CA ALA A 38 -7.27 -16.89 16.76
C ALA A 38 -8.57 -16.44 17.42
N ASP A 39 -9.40 -17.41 17.81
CA ASP A 39 -10.63 -17.16 18.53
C ASP A 39 -10.47 -17.44 20.03
N PHE A 40 -11.15 -16.63 20.85
CA PHE A 40 -11.08 -16.72 22.32
C PHE A 40 -12.46 -16.69 22.97
N PRO A 41 -12.62 -17.30 24.17
CA PRO A 41 -13.84 -17.19 24.94
C PRO A 41 -14.11 -15.74 25.35
N GLN A 42 -15.34 -15.25 25.13
CA GLN A 42 -15.76 -13.90 25.50
C GLN A 42 -15.63 -13.64 27.01
N THR A 43 -15.83 -14.66 27.84
CA THR A 43 -15.78 -14.55 29.30
C THR A 43 -14.34 -14.47 29.84
N GLU A 44 -13.40 -15.19 29.25
CA GLU A 44 -11.99 -15.18 29.66
C GLU A 44 -11.26 -13.93 29.14
N TYR A 45 -11.62 -13.48 27.93
CA TYR A 45 -11.03 -12.32 27.26
C TYR A 45 -11.96 -11.11 27.26
N LYS A 46 -12.67 -10.90 28.38
CA LYS A 46 -13.76 -9.93 28.48
C LYS A 46 -13.36 -8.49 28.14
N GLU A 47 -12.22 -7.99 28.64
CA GLU A 47 -11.77 -6.63 28.34
C GLU A 47 -11.60 -6.40 26.82
N LEU A 48 -11.01 -7.39 26.14
CA LEU A 48 -10.82 -7.32 24.70
C LEU A 48 -12.15 -7.47 23.95
N PHE A 49 -13.01 -8.41 24.36
CA PHE A 49 -14.31 -8.60 23.74
C PHE A 49 -15.21 -7.37 23.90
N ASP A 50 -15.27 -6.76 25.08
CA ASP A 50 -16.01 -5.52 25.32
C ASP A 50 -15.53 -4.38 24.41
N THR A 51 -14.27 -4.45 23.96
CA THR A 51 -13.63 -3.45 23.12
C THR A 51 -13.88 -3.67 21.63
N ILE A 52 -13.60 -4.87 21.11
CA ILE A 52 -13.62 -5.15 19.66
C ILE A 52 -14.88 -5.91 19.21
N GLY A 53 -15.64 -6.45 20.16
CA GLY A 53 -16.81 -7.28 19.91
C GLY A 53 -16.48 -8.43 18.94
N VAL A 54 -17.25 -8.51 17.86
CA VAL A 54 -17.06 -9.46 16.77
C VAL A 54 -16.54 -8.79 15.50
N ALA A 55 -15.91 -7.61 15.60
CA ALA A 55 -15.48 -6.83 14.44
C ALA A 55 -14.61 -7.64 13.46
N PHE A 56 -13.83 -8.59 13.98
CA PHE A 56 -12.93 -9.45 13.21
C PHE A 56 -13.44 -10.88 13.02
N GLY A 57 -14.68 -11.18 13.45
CA GLY A 57 -15.31 -12.50 13.28
C GLY A 57 -15.82 -13.12 14.58
N SER A 58 -16.65 -14.15 14.42
CA SER A 58 -17.04 -15.03 15.50
C SER A 58 -17.40 -16.42 14.96
N PRO A 59 -16.81 -17.51 15.49
CA PRO A 59 -17.16 -18.88 15.12
C PRO A 59 -18.40 -19.42 15.85
N ALA A 60 -19.23 -18.55 16.45
CA ALA A 60 -20.33 -18.85 17.39
C ALA A 60 -19.87 -19.28 18.81
N ASP A 61 -20.81 -19.78 19.63
CA ASP A 61 -20.60 -20.38 20.97
C ASP A 61 -19.89 -19.50 22.03
N GLY A 62 -20.18 -18.20 22.04
CA GLY A 62 -19.61 -17.29 23.05
C GLY A 62 -18.11 -17.06 22.84
N ARG A 63 -17.65 -17.15 21.59
CA ARG A 63 -16.26 -16.88 21.16
C ARG A 63 -16.23 -15.73 20.15
N PHE A 64 -15.08 -15.10 20.01
CA PHE A 64 -14.83 -14.05 19.03
C PHE A 64 -13.42 -14.17 18.47
N ASN A 65 -13.22 -13.75 17.22
CA ASN A 65 -11.89 -13.70 16.61
C ASN A 65 -11.20 -12.39 16.97
N ILE A 66 -9.90 -12.47 17.29
CA ILE A 66 -9.03 -11.30 17.25
C ILE A 66 -8.67 -10.98 15.79
N PRO A 67 -8.05 -9.82 15.50
CA PRO A 67 -7.67 -9.52 14.13
C PRO A 67 -6.71 -10.55 13.55
N ASP A 68 -6.86 -10.83 12.26
CA ASP A 68 -5.90 -11.63 11.49
C ASP A 68 -5.17 -10.72 10.51
N PHE A 69 -4.00 -10.22 10.90
CA PHE A 69 -3.20 -9.32 10.07
C PHE A 69 -2.06 -10.01 9.33
N ARG A 70 -1.99 -11.34 9.38
CA ARG A 70 -1.00 -12.12 8.63
C ARG A 70 -1.06 -11.77 7.15
N GLY A 71 0.03 -11.29 6.55
CA GLY A 71 0.10 -10.90 5.14
C GLY A 71 -0.66 -9.62 4.76
N LEU A 72 -1.29 -8.91 5.70
CA LEU A 72 -2.17 -7.76 5.44
C LEU A 72 -1.51 -6.43 5.79
N PHE A 73 -2.03 -5.36 5.18
CA PHE A 73 -1.74 -3.97 5.51
C PHE A 73 -2.88 -3.34 6.30
N LEU A 74 -2.59 -2.29 7.08
CA LEU A 74 -3.59 -1.55 7.83
C LEU A 74 -3.97 -0.25 7.12
N ARG A 75 -5.26 -0.03 6.93
CA ARG A 75 -5.86 1.18 6.36
C ARG A 75 -6.77 1.83 7.41
N GLY A 76 -6.81 3.16 7.45
CA GLY A 76 -7.77 3.88 8.27
C GLY A 76 -9.19 3.71 7.73
N VAL A 77 -10.20 3.49 8.59
CA VAL A 77 -11.61 3.58 8.18
C VAL A 77 -11.86 4.95 7.55
N SER A 78 -12.49 4.99 6.37
CA SER A 78 -12.61 6.23 5.59
C SER A 78 -13.68 7.18 6.11
N GLU A 79 -14.72 6.65 6.75
CA GLU A 79 -15.90 7.43 7.15
C GLU A 79 -16.42 8.25 5.95
N ASP A 80 -16.45 9.57 6.05
CA ASP A 80 -16.87 10.52 5.02
C ASP A 80 -15.69 11.14 4.25
N SER A 81 -14.44 10.69 4.45
CA SER A 81 -13.26 11.31 3.84
C SER A 81 -13.15 11.08 2.32
N GLY A 82 -13.81 10.05 1.79
CA GLY A 82 -13.73 9.67 0.37
C GLY A 82 -12.40 9.05 -0.07
N ASN A 83 -11.43 8.85 0.83
CA ASN A 83 -10.10 8.30 0.50
C ASN A 83 -10.09 6.76 0.34
N ASP A 84 -11.19 6.07 0.63
CA ASP A 84 -11.41 4.66 0.26
C ASP A 84 -12.66 4.61 -0.65
N PRO A 85 -12.48 4.68 -1.98
CA PRO A 85 -13.61 4.74 -2.93
C PRO A 85 -14.47 3.47 -2.90
N ASP A 86 -13.91 2.35 -2.44
CA ASP A 86 -14.54 1.03 -2.36
C ASP A 86 -14.94 0.68 -0.91
N ALA A 87 -15.05 1.67 -0.02
CA ALA A 87 -15.32 1.42 1.40
C ALA A 87 -16.67 0.72 1.65
N ALA A 88 -17.66 0.91 0.77
CA ALA A 88 -18.96 0.25 0.90
C ALA A 88 -18.93 -1.23 0.49
N SER A 89 -17.97 -1.64 -0.36
CA SER A 89 -17.88 -3.01 -0.89
C SER A 89 -16.88 -3.90 -0.12
N ARG A 90 -16.28 -3.38 0.96
CA ARG A 90 -15.43 -4.17 1.87
C ARG A 90 -16.22 -5.36 2.43
N THR A 91 -15.58 -6.51 2.55
CA THR A 91 -16.20 -7.73 3.07
C THR A 91 -15.74 -8.02 4.50
N ALA A 92 -16.35 -8.99 5.16
CA ALA A 92 -15.81 -9.52 6.40
C ALA A 92 -14.54 -10.34 6.13
N LEU A 93 -13.57 -10.27 7.06
CA LEU A 93 -12.36 -11.10 6.99
C LEU A 93 -12.61 -12.55 7.40
N HIS A 94 -13.44 -12.73 8.43
CA HIS A 94 -13.93 -14.01 8.92
C HIS A 94 -15.46 -13.96 9.02
N ASP A 95 -16.08 -15.13 9.13
CA ASP A 95 -17.52 -15.25 9.31
C ASP A 95 -18.02 -14.43 10.49
N ASN A 96 -19.17 -13.77 10.29
CA ASN A 96 -19.80 -12.86 11.27
C ASN A 96 -18.94 -11.63 11.65
N GLY A 97 -17.86 -11.36 10.91
CA GLY A 97 -17.07 -10.15 11.04
C GLY A 97 -17.74 -8.93 10.38
N ASN A 98 -17.15 -7.76 10.62
CA ASN A 98 -17.63 -6.52 10.04
C ASN A 98 -17.32 -6.42 8.54
N ALA A 99 -18.24 -5.84 7.78
CA ALA A 99 -18.10 -5.49 6.37
C ALA A 99 -18.35 -3.99 6.15
N GLY A 100 -18.16 -3.50 4.92
CA GLY A 100 -18.34 -2.09 4.58
C GLY A 100 -17.34 -1.16 5.29
N ASN A 101 -17.71 0.11 5.45
CA ASN A 101 -16.81 1.17 5.94
C ASN A 101 -16.68 1.16 7.48
N THR A 102 -16.20 0.06 8.03
CA THR A 102 -16.10 -0.18 9.48
C THR A 102 -14.82 -0.92 9.83
N VAL A 103 -14.39 -0.83 11.10
CA VAL A 103 -13.21 -1.55 11.61
C VAL A 103 -13.38 -3.06 11.45
N GLY A 104 -12.31 -3.74 11.05
CA GLY A 104 -12.26 -5.20 10.86
C GLY A 104 -12.66 -5.68 9.47
N SER A 105 -13.22 -4.79 8.64
CA SER A 105 -13.54 -5.10 7.26
C SER A 105 -12.30 -5.26 6.38
N PHE A 106 -12.37 -6.19 5.44
CA PHE A 106 -11.31 -6.63 4.55
C PHE A 106 -11.52 -6.12 3.12
N GLN A 107 -10.41 -5.85 2.43
CA GLN A 107 -10.38 -5.62 0.99
C GLN A 107 -9.25 -6.39 0.32
N PRO A 108 -9.49 -6.97 -0.87
CA PRO A 108 -8.41 -7.43 -1.74
C PRO A 108 -7.63 -6.22 -2.30
N TRP A 109 -6.48 -6.53 -2.90
CA TRP A 109 -5.71 -5.54 -3.65
C TRP A 109 -6.50 -5.07 -4.90
N ALA A 110 -6.13 -3.91 -5.43
CA ALA A 110 -6.69 -3.34 -6.66
C ALA A 110 -5.63 -2.51 -7.38
N THR A 111 -5.77 -2.33 -8.69
CA THR A 111 -4.82 -1.62 -9.56
C THR A 111 -5.47 -0.44 -10.23
N GLY A 112 -5.17 0.75 -9.73
CA GLY A 112 -5.69 2.00 -10.27
C GLY A 112 -4.95 2.48 -11.51
N LYS A 113 -5.56 3.43 -12.21
CA LYS A 113 -4.94 4.09 -13.37
C LYS A 113 -3.66 4.84 -12.95
N PRO A 114 -2.52 4.66 -13.63
CA PRO A 114 -1.31 5.46 -13.36
C PRO A 114 -1.55 6.93 -13.72
N ARG A 115 -0.77 7.85 -13.15
CA ARG A 115 -0.79 9.26 -13.58
C ARG A 115 -0.10 9.45 -14.92
N LYS A 116 0.99 8.71 -15.13
CA LYS A 116 1.63 8.57 -16.43
C LYS A 116 1.02 7.35 -17.13
N ASP A 117 0.10 7.60 -18.08
CA ASP A 117 -0.56 6.57 -18.86
C ASP A 117 0.45 5.52 -19.36
N PHE A 118 0.13 4.23 -19.22
CA PHE A 118 0.93 3.16 -19.82
C PHE A 118 0.94 3.30 -21.33
N THR A 119 2.02 2.87 -22.00
CA THR A 119 2.02 2.83 -23.46
C THR A 119 2.25 1.42 -24.00
N ALA A 120 1.56 1.13 -25.09
CA ALA A 120 1.72 -0.07 -25.89
C ALA A 120 2.59 0.27 -27.08
N THR A 121 3.55 -0.60 -27.43
CA THR A 121 4.22 -0.52 -28.72
C THR A 121 3.53 -1.47 -29.68
N ILE A 122 2.95 -0.91 -30.73
CA ILE A 122 2.26 -1.67 -31.77
C ILE A 122 3.20 -1.82 -32.97
N PRO A 123 3.61 -3.05 -33.32
CA PRO A 123 4.42 -3.26 -34.50
C PRO A 123 3.66 -2.85 -35.76
N LYS A 124 4.34 -2.13 -36.66
CA LYS A 124 3.88 -1.84 -38.03
C LYS A 124 2.60 -0.98 -38.12
N ASN A 125 2.35 -0.10 -37.15
CA ASN A 125 1.10 0.66 -37.04
C ASN A 125 1.18 2.16 -37.37
N LYS A 126 2.28 2.68 -37.94
CA LYS A 126 2.38 4.11 -38.27
C LYS A 126 1.51 4.50 -39.48
N ILE A 127 0.19 4.68 -39.30
CA ILE A 127 -0.80 4.91 -40.38
C ILE A 127 -0.89 6.41 -40.77
N GLY A 128 -0.49 7.33 -39.89
CA GLY A 128 -0.72 8.78 -40.05
C GLY A 128 -0.07 9.48 -41.25
N ASN A 129 0.80 8.80 -42.02
CA ASN A 129 1.55 9.41 -43.14
C ASN A 129 1.55 8.62 -44.46
N SER A 130 0.71 7.58 -44.61
CA SER A 130 0.61 6.84 -45.87
C SER A 130 -0.17 7.64 -46.92
N LYS A 131 0.54 8.47 -47.70
CA LYS A 131 0.05 8.85 -49.02
C LYS A 131 0.08 7.58 -49.87
N LEU A 132 -1.05 7.16 -50.43
CA LEU A 132 -1.05 6.18 -51.52
C LEU A 132 -0.10 6.69 -52.61
N ASP A 133 0.84 5.85 -53.04
CA ASP A 133 1.65 6.16 -54.20
C ASP A 133 0.70 6.33 -55.39
N LYS A 134 0.87 7.41 -56.17
CA LYS A 134 -0.01 7.83 -57.29
C LYS A 134 -0.03 6.83 -58.46
N GLY A 135 0.46 5.60 -58.28
CA GLY A 135 0.55 4.55 -59.29
C GLY A 135 -0.74 3.77 -59.52
N ALA A 136 -1.77 3.95 -58.70
CA ALA A 136 -3.13 3.49 -59.00
C ALA A 136 -3.98 4.69 -59.40
N CYS A 137 -4.56 4.64 -60.59
CA CYS A 137 -5.52 5.59 -61.15
C CYS A 137 -6.86 5.58 -60.39
N VAL A 138 -6.82 5.88 -59.09
CA VAL A 138 -7.98 6.15 -58.26
C VAL A 138 -7.81 7.55 -57.69
N ASP A 139 -8.46 8.52 -58.33
CA ASP A 139 -8.40 9.95 -57.99
C ASP A 139 -9.00 10.29 -56.62
N ASP A 140 -9.48 9.29 -55.87
CA ASP A 140 -10.10 9.47 -54.56
C ASP A 140 -9.57 8.44 -53.54
N ALA A 141 -8.24 8.37 -53.45
CA ALA A 141 -7.51 7.69 -52.38
C ALA A 141 -7.79 8.38 -51.03
N GLY A 142 -8.96 8.12 -50.47
CA GLY A 142 -9.40 8.62 -49.17
C GLY A 142 -8.34 8.42 -48.10
N LYS A 143 -8.12 9.47 -47.30
CA LYS A 143 -7.23 9.40 -46.13
C LYS A 143 -7.75 8.29 -45.20
N TYR A 144 -6.89 7.40 -44.71
CA TYR A 144 -7.22 6.36 -43.72
C TYR A 144 -7.58 6.92 -42.32
N ARG A 145 -8.48 7.91 -42.21
CA ARG A 145 -8.62 8.74 -41.01
C ARG A 145 -9.89 8.53 -40.17
N ASP A 146 -10.70 7.51 -40.45
CA ASP A 146 -12.10 7.61 -40.05
C ASP A 146 -12.55 6.67 -38.91
N GLU A 147 -11.72 5.77 -38.39
CA GLU A 147 -12.08 4.90 -37.25
C GLU A 147 -10.93 4.72 -36.24
N ASP A 148 -11.27 4.75 -34.95
CA ASP A 148 -10.37 4.39 -33.84
C ASP A 148 -10.64 2.95 -33.39
N GLY A 149 -9.59 2.15 -33.23
CA GLY A 149 -9.66 0.84 -32.62
C GLY A 149 -9.52 0.92 -31.11
N TYR A 150 -10.27 0.10 -30.39
CA TYR A 150 -10.17 0.01 -28.93
C TYR A 150 -9.77 -1.40 -28.54
N GLY A 151 -8.79 -1.51 -27.65
CA GLY A 151 -8.36 -2.78 -27.07
C GLY A 151 -8.35 -2.69 -25.57
N ASP A 152 -9.09 -3.61 -24.93
CA ASP A 152 -9.04 -3.80 -23.50
C ASP A 152 -7.98 -4.85 -23.15
N THR A 153 -7.41 -4.72 -21.96
CA THR A 153 -6.54 -5.78 -21.44
C THR A 153 -7.34 -7.07 -21.27
N ASP A 154 -6.76 -8.21 -21.64
CA ASP A 154 -7.49 -9.47 -21.80
C ASP A 154 -7.44 -10.38 -20.56
N GLY A 155 -7.23 -9.81 -19.37
CA GLY A 155 -7.08 -10.56 -18.13
C GLY A 155 -5.70 -11.18 -17.91
N LYS A 156 -4.69 -10.87 -18.74
CA LYS A 156 -3.35 -11.51 -18.68
C LYS A 156 -2.24 -10.53 -18.36
N GLY A 157 -1.18 -11.09 -17.78
CA GLY A 157 0.00 -10.34 -17.33
C GLY A 157 -0.21 -9.71 -15.95
N GLY A 158 0.59 -8.69 -15.65
CA GLY A 158 0.65 -8.13 -14.30
C GLY A 158 1.44 -9.01 -13.34
N ASP A 159 1.87 -8.41 -12.24
CA ASP A 159 2.45 -9.13 -11.13
C ASP A 159 1.34 -9.87 -10.34
N LYS A 160 1.72 -10.73 -9.38
CA LYS A 160 0.76 -11.58 -8.66
C LYS A 160 -0.20 -10.81 -7.75
N GLU A 161 0.16 -9.59 -7.38
CA GLU A 161 -0.62 -8.70 -6.53
C GLU A 161 -0.23 -7.24 -6.78
N THR A 162 -1.10 -6.31 -6.40
CA THR A 162 -0.74 -4.90 -6.25
C THR A 162 -0.30 -4.65 -4.82
N ARG A 163 0.95 -4.19 -4.63
CA ARG A 163 1.49 -3.86 -3.31
C ARG A 163 2.54 -2.77 -3.35
N PRO A 164 2.66 -1.98 -2.28
CA PRO A 164 3.78 -1.08 -2.12
C PRO A 164 5.04 -1.80 -1.65
N ILE A 165 6.17 -1.10 -1.76
CA ILE A 165 7.40 -1.46 -1.07
C ILE A 165 7.14 -1.62 0.43
N ASN A 166 7.51 -2.76 1.01
CA ASN A 166 7.08 -3.10 2.37
C ASN A 166 8.09 -3.95 3.15
N VAL A 167 8.00 -3.88 4.48
CA VAL A 167 8.77 -4.71 5.42
C VAL A 167 7.80 -5.52 6.28
N TYR A 168 8.19 -6.76 6.58
CA TYR A 168 7.45 -7.62 7.48
C TYR A 168 7.65 -7.24 8.94
N VAL A 169 6.52 -7.07 9.63
CA VAL A 169 6.39 -6.93 11.08
C VAL A 169 5.29 -7.88 11.56
N TYR A 170 5.31 -8.25 12.83
CA TYR A 170 4.11 -8.78 13.45
C TYR A 170 3.20 -7.63 13.86
N TYR A 171 1.92 -7.90 14.01
CA TYR A 171 1.00 -6.98 14.69
C TYR A 171 0.53 -7.61 15.99
N LEU A 172 0.56 -6.84 17.07
CA LEU A 172 0.08 -7.26 18.39
C LEU A 172 -1.14 -6.44 18.78
N ILE A 173 -2.07 -7.05 19.50
CA ILE A 173 -3.23 -6.40 20.10
C ILE A 173 -3.18 -6.49 21.63
N LYS A 174 -3.34 -5.36 22.31
CA LYS A 174 -3.45 -5.31 23.78
C LYS A 174 -4.77 -5.92 24.21
N TRP A 175 -4.75 -7.02 24.95
CA TRP A 175 -5.96 -7.77 25.30
C TRP A 175 -6.49 -7.49 26.71
N LYS A 176 -5.67 -6.87 27.56
CA LYS A 176 -6.03 -6.53 28.94
C LYS A 176 -5.15 -5.41 29.49
N THR A 177 -5.63 -4.76 30.54
CA THR A 177 -4.95 -3.62 31.17
C THR A 177 -3.81 -4.05 32.10
N THR A 178 -3.97 -5.17 32.81
CA THR A 178 -3.00 -5.68 33.79
C THR A 178 -2.41 -7.03 33.39
N THR A 179 -1.10 -7.21 33.55
CA THR A 179 -0.38 -8.46 33.28
C THR A 179 -0.83 -9.58 34.24
N ASN A 180 -0.42 -10.83 33.96
CA ASN A 180 -0.64 -11.94 34.90
C ASN A 180 0.06 -11.73 36.26
N SER A 181 1.10 -10.90 36.31
CA SER A 181 1.86 -10.55 37.52
C SER A 181 1.31 -9.33 38.25
N GLY A 182 0.21 -8.72 37.80
CA GLY A 182 -0.42 -7.56 38.43
C GLY A 182 0.19 -6.20 38.07
N GLY A 183 1.16 -6.15 37.15
CA GLY A 183 1.69 -4.89 36.59
C GLY A 183 0.83 -4.36 35.44
N LEU A 184 1.12 -3.15 34.95
CA LEU A 184 0.48 -2.61 33.74
C LEU A 184 0.97 -3.37 32.50
N ALA A 185 0.07 -3.64 31.56
CA ALA A 185 0.41 -4.20 30.26
C ALA A 185 0.98 -3.10 29.33
N THR A 186 2.23 -2.72 29.57
CA THR A 186 2.98 -1.76 28.74
C THR A 186 3.39 -2.42 27.41
N PRO A 187 3.72 -1.65 26.36
CA PRO A 187 4.26 -2.22 25.12
C PRO A 187 5.52 -3.08 25.39
N PRO A 188 5.64 -4.25 24.75
CA PRO A 188 6.84 -5.08 24.85
C PRO A 188 8.01 -4.45 24.09
N VAL A 189 9.24 -4.67 24.58
CA VAL A 189 10.46 -4.34 23.82
C VAL A 189 10.40 -4.95 22.41
N GLY A 190 10.76 -4.18 21.39
CA GLY A 190 10.58 -4.54 19.97
C GLY A 190 9.33 -3.93 19.33
N THR A 191 8.44 -3.30 20.12
CA THR A 191 7.32 -2.49 19.60
C THR A 191 7.82 -1.42 18.65
N VAL A 192 7.19 -1.33 17.47
CA VAL A 192 7.42 -0.27 16.50
C VAL A 192 6.24 0.70 16.57
N MET A 193 6.54 1.97 16.79
CA MET A 193 5.57 3.03 16.99
C MET A 193 5.56 3.98 15.79
N ALA A 194 4.36 4.32 15.30
CA ALA A 194 4.18 5.46 14.40
C ALA A 194 4.22 6.75 15.22
N TYR A 195 5.05 7.70 14.80
CA TYR A 195 5.20 8.98 15.48
C TYR A 195 4.87 10.14 14.54
N ALA A 196 4.00 11.04 15.00
CA ALA A 196 3.44 12.10 14.18
C ALA A 196 4.39 13.28 13.93
N GLY A 197 5.43 13.46 14.75
CA GLY A 197 6.36 14.59 14.64
C GLY A 197 7.81 14.14 14.45
N HIS A 198 8.73 15.09 14.53
CA HIS A 198 10.17 14.81 14.50
C HIS A 198 10.66 14.25 15.84
N ALA A 199 11.72 13.44 15.80
CA ALA A 199 12.32 12.87 17.00
C ALA A 199 12.74 13.98 17.99
N THR A 200 12.35 13.83 19.26
CA THR A 200 12.75 14.73 20.35
C THR A 200 13.73 14.03 21.28
N THR A 201 14.45 14.80 22.10
CA THR A 201 15.32 14.24 23.14
C THR A 201 14.57 13.35 24.14
N VAL A 202 13.28 13.59 24.34
CA VAL A 202 12.40 12.78 25.21
C VAL A 202 12.14 11.39 24.62
N LEU A 203 12.00 11.28 23.29
CA LEU A 203 11.85 9.98 22.63
C LEU A 203 13.10 9.10 22.83
N ALA A 204 14.28 9.70 22.75
CA ALA A 204 15.57 9.01 22.77
C ALA A 204 15.92 8.29 24.09
N SER A 205 15.09 8.40 25.14
CA SER A 205 15.30 7.72 26.41
C SER A 205 14.98 6.22 26.36
N ASN A 206 13.95 5.81 25.62
CA ASN A 206 13.54 4.39 25.48
C ASN A 206 13.28 3.96 24.03
N TRP A 207 13.19 4.94 23.11
CA TRP A 207 12.87 4.72 21.71
C TRP A 207 14.06 5.09 20.83
N ALA A 208 14.29 4.29 19.79
CA ALA A 208 15.29 4.57 18.78
C ALA A 208 14.62 4.72 17.42
N THR A 209 15.08 5.67 16.61
CA THR A 209 14.61 5.85 15.24
C THR A 209 14.91 4.60 14.41
N CYS A 210 13.93 4.18 13.61
CA CYS A 210 14.09 3.06 12.68
C CYS A 210 14.82 3.50 11.40
N GLU A 211 16.10 3.84 11.55
CA GLU A 211 16.99 4.34 10.50
C GLU A 211 18.09 3.33 10.10
N GLY A 212 17.99 2.07 10.56
CA GLY A 212 18.96 1.05 10.20
C GLY A 212 20.27 1.05 10.97
N ALA A 213 20.41 1.92 11.99
CA ALA A 213 21.65 2.10 12.72
C ALA A 213 22.16 0.79 13.35
N GLU A 214 23.47 0.59 13.24
CA GLU A 214 24.15 -0.56 13.84
C GLU A 214 24.36 -0.36 15.34
N ARG A 215 24.03 -1.37 16.16
CA ARG A 215 24.12 -1.34 17.63
C ARG A 215 24.86 -2.55 18.17
N GLN A 216 25.37 -2.43 19.39
CA GLN A 216 26.02 -3.51 20.11
C GLN A 216 24.96 -4.47 20.67
N ARG A 217 25.22 -5.78 20.62
CA ARG A 217 24.31 -6.82 21.17
C ARG A 217 24.16 -6.76 22.70
N VAL A 218 25.09 -6.10 23.39
CA VAL A 218 25.14 -5.96 24.85
C VAL A 218 25.01 -4.49 25.27
N GLY A 219 24.62 -4.26 26.53
CA GLY A 219 24.49 -2.92 27.09
C GLY A 219 23.16 -2.27 26.72
N LYS A 220 23.19 -1.03 26.22
CA LYS A 220 21.98 -0.19 26.04
C LYS A 220 20.86 -0.85 25.23
N PHE A 221 21.22 -1.68 24.25
CA PHE A 221 20.28 -2.32 23.31
C PHE A 221 20.13 -3.83 23.52
N GLU A 222 20.61 -4.37 24.65
CA GLU A 222 20.60 -5.81 24.93
C GLU A 222 19.19 -6.40 24.97
N SER A 223 18.24 -5.72 25.64
CA SER A 223 16.85 -6.17 25.67
C SER A 223 16.21 -6.18 24.27
N LEU A 224 16.59 -5.24 23.41
CA LEU A 224 16.11 -5.22 22.03
C LEU A 224 16.73 -6.35 21.20
N PHE A 225 18.04 -6.56 21.33
CA PHE A 225 18.72 -7.65 20.63
C PHE A 225 18.13 -9.01 21.02
N ALA A 226 17.79 -9.23 22.29
CA ALA A 226 17.18 -10.46 22.76
C ALA A 226 15.86 -10.80 22.04
N VAL A 227 15.12 -9.80 21.55
CA VAL A 227 13.81 -10.01 20.89
C VAL A 227 13.86 -9.92 19.36
N ILE A 228 14.72 -9.07 18.77
CA ILE A 228 14.81 -8.91 17.31
C ILE A 228 15.97 -9.69 16.69
N GLY A 229 16.97 -10.09 17.48
CA GLY A 229 18.17 -10.75 17.00
C GLY A 229 18.85 -9.98 15.87
N THR A 230 19.11 -10.67 14.76
CA THR A 230 19.68 -10.07 13.53
C THR A 230 18.63 -9.90 12.43
N ALA A 231 17.33 -9.91 12.76
CA ALA A 231 16.24 -9.92 11.77
C ALA A 231 16.34 -8.79 10.72
N PHE A 232 16.89 -7.65 11.10
CA PHE A 232 17.02 -6.45 10.26
C PHE A 232 18.44 -6.23 9.70
N GLY A 233 19.39 -7.10 10.02
CA GLY A 233 20.77 -6.98 9.58
C GLY A 233 21.79 -7.25 10.67
N SER A 234 23.00 -7.63 10.25
CA SER A 234 24.19 -7.72 11.09
C SER A 234 25.44 -7.76 10.20
N THR A 235 26.44 -6.93 10.52
CA THR A 235 27.74 -6.93 9.81
C THR A 235 28.82 -7.78 10.50
N GLY A 236 28.55 -8.33 11.69
CA GLY A 236 29.51 -9.15 12.43
C GLY A 236 29.01 -9.63 13.79
N ASP A 237 29.88 -10.36 14.51
CA ASP A 237 29.47 -11.24 15.61
C ASP A 237 28.94 -10.55 16.88
N ASN A 238 29.25 -9.27 17.11
CA ASN A 238 28.85 -8.52 18.31
C ASN A 238 27.88 -7.37 18.04
N LYS A 239 27.35 -7.30 16.81
CA LYS A 239 26.48 -6.21 16.38
C LYS A 239 25.19 -6.73 15.76
N PHE A 240 24.21 -5.84 15.66
CA PHE A 240 22.96 -6.04 14.94
C PHE A 240 22.45 -4.68 14.46
N ASN A 241 21.60 -4.66 13.44
CA ASN A 241 21.00 -3.44 12.92
C ASN A 241 19.62 -3.22 13.52
N LEU A 242 19.32 -1.97 13.87
CA LEU A 242 17.93 -1.54 14.08
C LEU A 242 17.15 -1.68 12.77
N PRO A 243 15.80 -1.75 12.81
CA PRO A 243 14.99 -1.66 11.60
C PRO A 243 15.30 -0.37 10.82
N ASP A 244 15.38 -0.45 9.49
CA ASP A 244 15.33 0.71 8.59
C ASP A 244 13.96 0.75 7.92
N LEU A 245 13.02 1.49 8.50
CA LEU A 245 11.63 1.51 8.03
C LEU A 245 11.30 2.76 7.22
N ARG A 246 12.33 3.56 6.88
CA ARG A 246 12.18 4.79 6.09
C ARG A 246 11.70 4.47 4.68
N GLY A 247 10.66 5.15 4.23
CA GLY A 247 10.03 4.91 2.93
C GLY A 247 9.23 3.60 2.80
N TYR A 248 9.21 2.72 3.82
CA TYR A 248 8.52 1.44 3.75
C TYR A 248 7.11 1.50 4.35
N PHE A 249 6.23 0.69 3.78
CA PHE A 249 4.97 0.30 4.42
C PHE A 249 5.18 -0.93 5.29
N LEU A 250 4.35 -1.11 6.31
CA LEU A 250 4.41 -2.27 7.18
C LEU A 250 3.35 -3.31 6.77
N ARG A 251 3.80 -4.52 6.48
CA ARG A 251 2.95 -5.69 6.16
C ARG A 251 3.06 -6.70 7.30
N GLY A 252 1.95 -7.32 7.68
CA GLY A 252 2.00 -8.41 8.66
C GLY A 252 2.75 -9.62 8.09
N VAL A 253 3.60 -10.27 8.88
CA VAL A 253 4.24 -11.55 8.47
C VAL A 253 3.17 -12.54 8.03
N ASN A 254 3.32 -13.15 6.85
CA ASN A 254 2.29 -14.04 6.27
C ASN A 254 2.06 -15.29 7.11
N MET A 255 3.10 -15.79 7.79
CA MET A 255 3.03 -17.04 8.58
C MET A 255 2.44 -18.16 7.70
N ASP A 256 1.35 -18.78 8.13
CA ASP A 256 0.61 -19.84 7.47
C ASP A 256 -0.64 -19.35 6.71
N ALA A 257 -0.82 -18.03 6.56
CA ALA A 257 -1.97 -17.50 5.82
C ALA A 257 -1.85 -17.79 4.32
N GLU A 258 -2.88 -18.41 3.75
CA GLU A 258 -2.94 -18.70 2.32
C GLU A 258 -3.40 -17.47 1.53
N ASN A 259 -2.85 -17.30 0.32
CA ASN A 259 -3.26 -16.29 -0.67
C ASN A 259 -3.19 -14.82 -0.19
N ARG A 260 -2.42 -14.50 0.86
CA ARG A 260 -2.25 -13.12 1.33
C ARG A 260 -0.96 -12.47 0.90
N ASP A 261 0.19 -13.16 0.96
CA ASP A 261 1.43 -12.78 0.26
C ASP A 261 1.88 -13.94 -0.67
N PRO A 262 1.53 -13.88 -1.97
CA PRO A 262 1.88 -14.93 -2.93
C PRO A 262 3.39 -15.04 -3.23
N GLU A 263 4.21 -14.15 -2.67
CA GLU A 263 5.65 -14.09 -2.84
C GLU A 263 6.39 -14.03 -1.50
N ALA A 264 5.76 -14.55 -0.43
CA ALA A 264 6.31 -14.52 0.93
C ALA A 264 7.72 -15.12 1.01
N GLU A 265 8.00 -16.19 0.24
CA GLU A 265 9.31 -16.86 0.23
C GLU A 265 10.38 -16.11 -0.59
N ASN A 266 9.99 -15.19 -1.47
CA ASN A 266 10.90 -14.44 -2.34
C ASN A 266 11.38 -13.12 -1.72
N ARG A 267 11.08 -12.89 -0.45
CA ARG A 267 11.41 -11.63 0.24
C ARG A 267 12.91 -11.55 0.52
N GLU A 268 13.43 -10.34 0.39
CA GLU A 268 14.85 -10.04 0.51
C GLU A 268 15.18 -9.55 1.92
N PRO A 269 16.45 -9.57 2.36
CA PRO A 269 16.81 -8.99 3.64
C PRO A 269 16.85 -7.46 3.54
N LEU A 270 16.44 -6.79 4.62
CA LEU A 270 16.48 -5.33 4.68
C LEU A 270 17.92 -4.80 4.57
N GLN A 271 18.84 -5.42 5.30
CA GLN A 271 20.28 -5.21 5.25
C GLN A 271 21.03 -6.56 5.27
N PRO A 272 22.32 -6.61 4.90
CA PRO A 272 23.11 -7.85 4.95
C PRO A 272 23.03 -8.53 6.33
N GLY A 273 22.88 -9.87 6.33
CA GLY A 273 22.70 -10.66 7.55
C GLY A 273 21.29 -10.62 8.16
N GLY A 274 20.36 -9.91 7.53
CA GLY A 274 18.94 -9.86 7.89
C GLY A 274 18.15 -11.09 7.43
N ASN A 275 16.91 -11.19 7.90
CA ASN A 275 16.01 -12.28 7.53
C ASN A 275 15.52 -12.13 6.09
N THR A 276 15.34 -13.26 5.41
CA THR A 276 14.72 -13.37 4.08
C THR A 276 13.43 -14.20 4.16
N GLY A 277 12.67 -14.24 3.07
CA GLY A 277 11.46 -15.06 2.99
C GLY A 277 10.39 -14.67 4.01
N ASN A 278 9.61 -15.65 4.45
CA ASN A 278 8.44 -15.46 5.30
C ASN A 278 8.80 -15.24 6.79
N ALA A 279 9.58 -14.19 7.06
CA ALA A 279 10.09 -13.87 8.39
C ALA A 279 10.09 -12.36 8.65
N VAL A 280 9.91 -11.97 9.92
CA VAL A 280 9.99 -10.57 10.35
C VAL A 280 11.30 -9.92 9.92
N GLY A 281 11.24 -8.67 9.48
CA GLY A 281 12.38 -7.90 8.99
C GLY A 281 12.73 -8.12 7.52
N SER A 282 12.12 -9.10 6.83
CA SER A 282 12.29 -9.25 5.39
C SER A 282 11.52 -8.17 4.62
N LYS A 283 12.12 -7.66 3.55
CA LYS A 283 11.56 -6.62 2.67
C LYS A 283 11.06 -7.18 1.35
N GLN A 284 10.22 -6.39 0.71
CA GLN A 284 9.73 -6.63 -0.64
C GLN A 284 9.72 -5.31 -1.39
N THR A 285 10.00 -5.34 -2.70
CA THR A 285 9.85 -4.18 -3.59
C THR A 285 8.37 -3.79 -3.75
N ASP A 286 8.02 -2.92 -4.67
CA ASP A 286 6.64 -2.76 -5.11
C ASP A 286 6.29 -3.77 -6.22
N ALA A 287 4.99 -3.98 -6.48
CA ALA A 287 4.49 -4.83 -7.56
C ALA A 287 3.10 -4.35 -8.01
N THR A 288 2.76 -4.57 -9.29
CA THR A 288 1.51 -4.10 -9.90
C THR A 288 0.73 -5.28 -10.48
N GLY A 289 -0.36 -5.65 -9.82
CA GLY A 289 -1.27 -6.68 -10.30
C GLY A 289 -2.15 -6.21 -11.45
N TYR A 290 -2.87 -7.16 -12.05
CA TYR A 290 -3.86 -6.88 -13.08
C TYR A 290 -5.14 -6.24 -12.49
N PRO A 291 -5.73 -5.17 -13.07
CA PRO A 291 -6.95 -4.54 -12.54
C PRO A 291 -8.09 -5.53 -12.30
N VAL A 292 -8.74 -5.44 -11.14
CA VAL A 292 -9.71 -6.45 -10.70
C VAL A 292 -11.11 -6.19 -11.25
N SER A 293 -11.49 -4.92 -11.40
CA SER A 293 -12.86 -4.50 -11.76
C SER A 293 -12.98 -3.95 -13.18
N LYS A 294 -12.01 -3.15 -13.63
CA LYS A 294 -12.05 -2.50 -14.95
C LYS A 294 -10.73 -2.70 -15.69
N PRO A 295 -10.71 -3.44 -16.82
CA PRO A 295 -9.49 -3.61 -17.62
C PRO A 295 -8.97 -2.26 -18.10
N PHE A 296 -7.65 -2.17 -18.33
CA PHE A 296 -7.08 -1.00 -18.99
C PHE A 296 -7.48 -0.97 -20.46
N ARG A 297 -7.75 0.22 -20.99
CA ARG A 297 -8.17 0.42 -22.38
C ARG A 297 -7.14 1.26 -23.13
N THR A 298 -6.69 0.74 -24.26
CA THR A 298 -5.81 1.41 -25.21
C THR A 298 -6.58 1.75 -26.48
N VAL A 299 -6.21 2.86 -27.12
CA VAL A 299 -6.78 3.28 -28.40
C VAL A 299 -5.71 3.18 -29.48
N ILE A 300 -6.07 2.62 -30.63
CA ILE A 300 -5.29 2.68 -31.86
C ILE A 300 -5.97 3.68 -32.79
N PRO A 301 -5.41 4.87 -32.99
CA PRO A 301 -6.01 5.85 -33.87
C PRO A 301 -5.85 5.43 -35.34
N HIS A 302 -6.79 5.85 -36.18
CA HIS A 302 -6.67 5.80 -37.65
C HIS A 302 -6.59 4.40 -38.26
N LEU A 303 -7.41 3.46 -37.76
CA LEU A 303 -7.55 2.15 -38.40
C LEU A 303 -8.34 2.25 -39.73
N PRO A 304 -8.01 1.43 -40.75
CA PRO A 304 -8.74 1.40 -42.02
C PRO A 304 -10.17 0.87 -41.81
N ASN A 305 -11.19 1.49 -42.40
CA ASN A 305 -12.55 0.94 -42.43
C ASN A 305 -12.81 0.04 -43.67
N GLN A 306 -13.98 -0.62 -43.73
CA GLN A 306 -14.34 -1.52 -44.84
C GLN A 306 -14.26 -0.84 -46.22
N SER A 307 -14.70 0.42 -46.33
CA SER A 307 -14.70 1.19 -47.56
C SER A 307 -13.29 1.59 -48.01
N GLY A 308 -12.45 2.04 -47.06
CA GLY A 308 -11.05 2.40 -47.30
C GLY A 308 -10.20 1.21 -47.72
N ALA A 309 -10.40 0.04 -47.09
CA ALA A 309 -9.74 -1.19 -47.50
C ALA A 309 -10.16 -1.65 -48.92
N ALA A 310 -11.41 -1.41 -49.31
CA ALA A 310 -11.91 -1.75 -50.65
C ALA A 310 -11.32 -0.89 -51.77
N ALA A 311 -10.85 0.33 -51.45
CA ALA A 311 -10.19 1.24 -52.39
C ALA A 311 -8.75 0.82 -52.75
N ILE A 312 -8.17 -0.16 -52.03
CA ILE A 312 -6.81 -0.65 -52.26
C ILE A 312 -6.83 -1.76 -53.31
N SER A 313 -6.04 -1.59 -54.38
CA SER A 313 -5.81 -2.61 -55.40
C SER A 313 -4.37 -3.16 -55.34
N GLY A 314 -4.14 -4.37 -55.86
CA GLY A 314 -2.81 -4.99 -55.94
C GLY A 314 -2.29 -5.60 -54.64
N PHE A 315 -0.96 -5.81 -54.57
CA PHE A 315 -0.26 -6.53 -53.49
C PHE A 315 -0.47 -5.90 -52.08
N ALA A 316 -0.78 -4.61 -52.02
CA ALA A 316 -1.10 -3.89 -50.77
C ALA A 316 -2.42 -4.35 -50.12
N LYS A 317 -3.36 -4.91 -50.91
CA LYS A 317 -4.65 -5.43 -50.42
C LYS A 317 -4.49 -6.57 -49.42
N ASP A 318 -3.40 -7.35 -49.49
CA ASP A 318 -3.16 -8.47 -48.57
C ASP A 318 -2.59 -8.04 -47.21
N VAL A 319 -2.04 -6.83 -47.11
CA VAL A 319 -1.40 -6.29 -45.91
C VAL A 319 -2.39 -5.52 -45.02
N TYR A 320 -3.36 -4.81 -45.63
CA TYR A 320 -4.34 -3.97 -44.94
C TYR A 320 -5.80 -4.39 -45.28
N LYS A 321 -6.12 -5.67 -45.11
CA LYS A 321 -7.52 -6.11 -45.19
C LYS A 321 -8.29 -5.58 -43.99
N TRP A 322 -9.44 -4.96 -44.22
CA TRP A 322 -10.45 -4.79 -43.18
C TRP A 322 -10.84 -6.17 -42.66
N ASN A 323 -10.36 -6.51 -41.47
CA ASN A 323 -10.64 -7.79 -40.85
C ASN A 323 -11.06 -7.58 -39.40
N LYS A 324 -12.34 -7.25 -39.25
CA LYS A 324 -13.00 -7.07 -37.94
C LYS A 324 -12.86 -8.28 -37.02
N ASN A 325 -12.57 -9.46 -37.57
CA ASN A 325 -12.47 -10.70 -36.80
C ASN A 325 -11.02 -11.17 -36.59
N SER A 326 -10.03 -10.32 -36.89
CA SER A 326 -8.62 -10.61 -36.58
C SER A 326 -8.16 -9.83 -35.37
N SER A 327 -7.78 -10.60 -34.35
CA SER A 327 -7.23 -10.10 -33.11
C SER A 327 -5.87 -10.73 -32.82
N GLY A 328 -5.07 -10.04 -32.03
CA GLY A 328 -3.75 -10.50 -31.61
C GLY A 328 -3.32 -9.78 -30.34
N PRO A 329 -2.53 -10.44 -29.48
CA PRO A 329 -2.09 -9.86 -28.23
C PRO A 329 -1.01 -8.81 -28.48
N ILE A 330 -1.14 -7.65 -27.82
CA ILE A 330 -0.12 -6.62 -27.73
C ILE A 330 0.23 -6.45 -26.27
N ALA A 331 1.53 -6.49 -25.98
CA ALA A 331 2.02 -6.30 -24.63
C ALA A 331 2.13 -4.79 -24.32
N LEU A 332 1.46 -4.35 -23.25
CA LEU A 332 1.58 -3.01 -22.68
C LEU A 332 2.92 -2.89 -21.95
N THR A 333 4.01 -2.77 -22.72
CA THR A 333 5.40 -2.99 -22.27
C THR A 333 6.26 -1.74 -22.25
N THR A 334 5.94 -0.74 -23.07
CA THR A 334 6.86 0.37 -23.35
C THR A 334 6.41 1.64 -22.66
N GLY A 335 7.29 2.34 -21.94
CA GLY A 335 6.99 3.68 -21.39
C GLY A 335 5.80 3.77 -20.42
N GLY A 336 5.62 4.96 -19.83
CA GLY A 336 4.54 5.22 -18.89
C GLY A 336 4.69 4.53 -17.53
N GLY A 337 3.61 4.54 -16.75
CA GLY A 337 3.61 4.12 -15.35
C GLY A 337 4.24 5.17 -14.43
N ASP A 338 3.81 5.13 -13.18
CA ASP A 338 4.41 5.93 -12.11
C ASP A 338 5.74 5.30 -11.65
N GLU A 339 6.50 6.02 -10.81
CA GLU A 339 7.81 5.57 -10.33
C GLU A 339 7.71 4.44 -9.30
N GLU A 340 6.59 4.37 -8.59
CA GLU A 340 6.28 3.37 -7.59
C GLU A 340 4.79 2.98 -7.62
N THR A 341 4.50 1.77 -7.16
CA THR A 341 3.14 1.36 -6.83
C THR A 341 2.90 1.58 -5.35
N ARG A 342 1.86 2.35 -5.00
CA ARG A 342 1.50 2.60 -3.61
C ARG A 342 0.06 3.08 -3.45
N PRO A 343 -0.53 2.88 -2.26
CA PRO A 343 -1.82 3.47 -1.93
C PRO A 343 -1.73 4.94 -1.54
N ILE A 344 -2.90 5.56 -1.36
CA ILE A 344 -3.03 6.84 -0.66
C ILE A 344 -2.49 6.65 0.76
N ASN A 345 -1.51 7.46 1.14
CA ASN A 345 -0.79 7.27 2.40
C ASN A 345 -0.37 8.59 3.03
N THR A 346 -0.06 8.53 4.32
CA THR A 346 0.54 9.62 5.09
C THR A 346 1.85 9.13 5.70
N ALA A 347 2.91 9.92 5.57
CA ALA A 347 4.21 9.59 6.12
C ALA A 347 4.33 9.94 7.62
N VAL A 348 4.93 9.02 8.37
CA VAL A 348 5.18 9.10 9.82
C VAL A 348 6.61 8.66 10.13
N ALA A 349 7.13 9.03 11.29
CA ALA A 349 8.41 8.51 11.76
C ALA A 349 8.21 7.20 12.52
N TRP A 350 8.94 6.15 12.13
CA TRP A 350 8.95 4.88 12.85
C TRP A 350 10.04 4.87 13.93
N HIS A 351 9.67 4.47 15.13
CA HIS A 351 10.60 4.27 16.24
C HIS A 351 10.40 2.90 16.87
N VAL A 352 11.48 2.27 17.31
CA VAL A 352 11.47 0.98 18.01
C VAL A 352 11.74 1.16 19.50
N LEU A 353 10.93 0.53 20.33
CA LEU A 353 11.13 0.47 21.78
C LEU A 353 12.29 -0.48 22.07
N TYR A 354 13.39 0.03 22.63
CA TYR A 354 14.58 -0.78 22.91
C TYR A 354 14.73 -1.18 24.38
N GLN A 355 13.95 -0.56 25.27
CA GLN A 355 13.97 -0.83 26.70
C GLN A 355 12.55 -0.79 27.27
N GLN A 356 12.25 -1.67 28.23
CA GLN A 356 10.91 -1.76 28.82
C GLN A 356 10.54 -0.45 29.52
N LEU A 357 9.32 0.02 29.28
CA LEU A 357 8.80 1.20 29.97
C LEU A 357 8.46 0.88 31.43
N LEU A 358 8.72 1.84 32.33
CA LEU A 358 8.38 1.75 33.75
C LEU A 358 6.90 2.09 34.04
N SER A 359 6.22 2.71 33.08
CA SER A 359 4.81 3.06 33.07
C SER A 359 4.26 2.86 31.65
N ASP A 360 2.93 2.78 31.46
CA ASP A 360 2.33 2.77 30.11
C ASP A 360 2.25 4.19 29.51
N ASP A 361 3.29 5.00 29.75
CA ASP A 361 3.37 6.38 29.29
C ASP A 361 3.96 6.42 27.88
N TRP A 362 3.06 6.48 26.91
CA TRP A 362 3.40 6.64 25.50
C TRP A 362 3.81 8.08 25.21
N PRO A 363 4.85 8.30 24.38
CA PRO A 363 5.23 9.65 23.99
C PRO A 363 4.06 10.41 23.35
N VAL A 364 3.87 11.67 23.73
CA VAL A 364 2.89 12.54 23.07
C VAL A 364 3.23 12.65 21.58
N GLY A 365 2.22 12.47 20.73
CA GLY A 365 2.36 12.35 19.27
C GLY A 365 2.48 10.93 18.74
N THR A 366 2.47 9.91 19.61
CA THR A 366 2.31 8.51 19.22
C THR A 366 1.01 8.30 18.48
N ILE A 367 1.04 7.60 17.35
CA ILE A 367 -0.16 7.14 16.64
C ILE A 367 -0.30 5.63 16.87
N ILE A 368 -1.48 5.20 17.30
CA ILE A 368 -1.85 3.78 17.43
C ILE A 368 -2.95 3.41 16.46
N ALA A 369 -2.96 2.17 16.00
CA ALA A 369 -4.15 1.55 15.42
C ALA A 369 -5.05 1.04 16.55
N TYR A 370 -6.37 1.02 16.31
CA TYR A 370 -7.36 0.61 17.30
C TYR A 370 -8.39 -0.32 16.66
N GLY A 371 -8.59 -1.48 17.31
CA GLY A 371 -9.49 -2.54 16.83
C GLY A 371 -10.95 -2.35 17.24
N GLY A 372 -11.26 -1.41 18.13
CA GLY A 372 -12.64 -1.09 18.50
C GLY A 372 -13.29 -0.11 17.52
N SER A 373 -14.63 -0.06 17.51
CA SER A 373 -15.40 0.83 16.62
C SER A 373 -15.22 2.31 16.95
N THR A 374 -15.07 2.67 18.23
CA THR A 374 -14.76 4.03 18.67
C THR A 374 -14.12 3.96 20.05
N LEU A 375 -13.05 4.72 20.26
CA LEU A 375 -12.48 4.88 21.58
C LEU A 375 -13.36 5.87 22.36
N PRO A 376 -13.77 5.56 23.61
CA PRO A 376 -14.49 6.51 24.43
C PRO A 376 -13.73 7.83 24.54
N GLN A 377 -14.42 8.94 24.26
CA GLN A 377 -13.81 10.27 24.23
C GLN A 377 -13.07 10.55 25.54
N ASN A 378 -11.76 10.78 25.41
CA ASN A 378 -10.90 11.18 26.51
C ASN A 378 -9.93 12.26 26.00
N ASP A 379 -9.29 12.96 26.93
CA ASP A 379 -8.37 14.06 26.63
C ASP A 379 -6.96 13.58 26.24
N TYR A 380 -6.70 12.26 26.25
CA TYR A 380 -5.39 11.65 26.05
C TYR A 380 -5.20 10.93 24.72
N TRP A 381 -6.28 10.57 24.03
CA TRP A 381 -6.25 9.84 22.78
C TRP A 381 -7.28 10.45 21.84
N LEU A 382 -6.79 11.26 20.90
CA LEU A 382 -7.63 11.98 19.96
C LEU A 382 -7.72 11.20 18.65
N PRO A 383 -8.90 11.09 18.01
CA PRO A 383 -9.00 10.39 16.74
C PRO A 383 -8.27 11.19 15.63
N CYS A 384 -7.54 10.50 14.75
CA CYS A 384 -6.79 11.12 13.64
C CYS A 384 -7.71 11.38 12.43
N LYS A 385 -8.59 12.38 12.54
CA LYS A 385 -9.59 12.73 11.51
C LYS A 385 -9.43 14.17 11.00
N GLY A 386 -8.24 14.76 11.12
CA GLY A 386 -8.00 16.13 10.65
C GLY A 386 -8.63 17.22 11.50
N GLN A 387 -9.01 16.93 12.75
CA GLN A 387 -9.62 17.94 13.62
C GLN A 387 -8.62 19.04 13.98
N ILE A 388 -9.15 20.25 14.15
CA ILE A 388 -8.39 21.42 14.56
C ILE A 388 -8.57 21.62 16.07
N TYR A 389 -7.46 21.78 16.79
CA TYR A 389 -7.46 22.01 18.24
C TYR A 389 -6.67 23.27 18.62
N PRO A 390 -7.03 23.92 19.74
CA PRO A 390 -6.27 25.07 20.25
C PRO A 390 -4.89 24.65 20.75
N GLN A 391 -3.85 25.39 20.35
CA GLN A 391 -2.46 25.14 20.72
C GLN A 391 -2.26 25.15 22.24
N HIS A 392 -2.94 26.07 22.95
CA HIS A 392 -2.81 26.21 24.39
C HIS A 392 -3.46 25.06 25.18
N THR A 393 -4.47 24.38 24.61
CA THR A 393 -5.13 23.24 25.26
C THR A 393 -4.30 21.96 25.15
N TYR A 394 -3.55 21.81 24.05
CA TYR A 394 -2.73 20.63 23.78
C TYR A 394 -1.29 21.03 23.48
N SER A 395 -0.69 21.81 24.37
CA SER A 395 0.64 22.41 24.16
C SER A 395 1.75 21.38 23.92
N ALA A 396 1.72 20.27 24.65
CA ALA A 396 2.66 19.15 24.47
C ALA A 396 2.51 18.50 23.09
N LEU A 397 1.28 18.34 22.61
CA LEU A 397 1.02 17.77 21.28
C LEU A 397 1.39 18.76 20.17
N TYR A 398 1.08 20.04 20.36
CA TYR A 398 1.48 21.09 19.42
C TYR A 398 3.01 21.19 19.30
N ALA A 399 3.76 21.02 20.39
CA ALA A 399 5.23 21.01 20.35
C ALA A 399 5.80 19.92 19.41
N VAL A 400 5.06 18.82 19.24
CA VAL A 400 5.42 17.68 18.39
C VAL A 400 4.90 17.86 16.95
N VAL A 401 3.60 18.14 16.81
CA VAL A 401 2.89 18.13 15.53
C VAL A 401 3.07 19.45 14.78
N LYS A 402 3.12 20.58 15.50
CA LYS A 402 3.18 21.93 14.95
C LYS A 402 2.19 22.11 13.79
N ASN A 403 2.68 22.39 12.60
CA ASN A 403 1.90 22.59 11.38
C ASN A 403 2.07 21.46 10.36
N LEU A 404 2.67 20.32 10.75
CA LEU A 404 3.03 19.24 9.82
C LEU A 404 1.84 18.68 9.03
N TYR A 405 0.62 18.75 9.59
CA TYR A 405 -0.60 18.21 9.01
C TYR A 405 -1.62 19.28 8.65
N ASN A 406 -1.22 20.56 8.66
CA ASN A 406 -2.10 21.64 8.27
C ASN A 406 -2.42 21.51 6.77
N ASN A 407 -3.69 21.32 6.45
CA ASN A 407 -4.17 21.30 5.08
C ASN A 407 -4.03 22.72 4.49
N PRO A 408 -3.23 22.91 3.41
CA PRO A 408 -3.03 24.22 2.81
C PRO A 408 -4.32 24.84 2.25
N ASP A 409 -5.32 24.02 1.92
CA ASP A 409 -6.61 24.45 1.39
C ASP A 409 -7.64 24.78 2.48
N GLN A 410 -7.30 24.56 3.75
CA GLN A 410 -8.19 24.81 4.88
C GLN A 410 -7.70 25.99 5.72
N SER A 411 -8.61 26.93 6.04
CA SER A 411 -8.30 28.00 6.98
C SER A 411 -8.18 27.44 8.41
N ILE A 412 -7.03 27.63 9.04
CA ILE A 412 -6.74 27.21 10.41
C ILE A 412 -6.49 28.47 11.25
N PRO A 413 -7.16 28.65 12.41
CA PRO A 413 -6.91 29.76 13.32
C PRO A 413 -5.43 29.85 13.74
N ALA A 414 -4.92 31.07 13.95
CA ALA A 414 -3.51 31.30 14.26
C ALA A 414 -3.05 30.66 15.58
N ASP A 415 -3.97 30.47 16.54
CA ASP A 415 -3.77 29.83 17.84
C ASP A 415 -4.21 28.36 17.87
N ALA A 416 -4.38 27.74 16.69
CA ALA A 416 -4.78 26.36 16.53
C ALA A 416 -3.79 25.57 15.65
N PHE A 417 -3.94 24.25 15.64
CA PHE A 417 -3.21 23.34 14.77
C PHE A 417 -4.09 22.17 14.36
N GLN A 418 -3.77 21.52 13.23
CA GLN A 418 -4.53 20.40 12.71
C GLN A 418 -3.86 19.06 13.04
N LEU A 419 -4.66 18.08 13.44
CA LEU A 419 -4.22 16.69 13.61
C LEU A 419 -4.07 15.98 12.26
N PRO A 420 -3.35 14.85 12.21
CA PRO A 420 -3.36 13.99 11.04
C PRO A 420 -4.79 13.57 10.66
N ASP A 421 -5.14 13.64 9.38
CA ASP A 421 -6.31 12.93 8.83
C ASP A 421 -5.84 11.63 8.19
N LEU A 422 -6.09 10.51 8.88
CA LEU A 422 -5.70 9.17 8.47
C LEU A 422 -6.88 8.34 7.95
N ARG A 423 -8.07 8.93 7.81
CA ARG A 423 -9.26 8.25 7.32
C ARG A 423 -9.07 7.82 5.86
N GLY A 424 -9.15 6.52 5.59
CA GLY A 424 -8.95 5.90 4.27
C GLY A 424 -7.49 5.75 3.84
N LYS A 425 -6.52 6.17 4.68
CA LYS A 425 -5.10 6.22 4.33
C LYS A 425 -4.30 5.10 4.99
N PHE A 426 -3.16 4.78 4.38
CA PHE A 426 -2.13 3.92 4.95
C PHE A 426 -1.02 4.74 5.62
N LEU A 427 -0.29 4.14 6.55
CA LEU A 427 0.93 4.72 7.10
C LEU A 427 2.16 4.22 6.35
N ARG A 428 3.07 5.15 6.05
CA ARG A 428 4.37 4.89 5.42
C ARG A 428 5.47 5.54 6.25
N GLY A 429 6.67 4.95 6.28
CA GLY A 429 7.82 5.62 6.90
C GLY A 429 8.25 6.84 6.10
N ALA A 430 8.52 7.95 6.78
CA ALA A 430 9.19 9.08 6.15
C ALA A 430 10.62 8.69 5.70
N GLN A 431 11.10 9.21 4.57
CA GLN A 431 12.48 8.97 4.12
C GLN A 431 13.49 9.80 4.92
N GLY A 432 13.09 10.98 5.39
CA GLY A 432 13.89 11.86 6.23
C GLY A 432 13.08 13.00 6.84
N ASP A 433 13.79 13.97 7.40
CA ASP A 433 13.23 15.17 8.06
C ASP A 433 13.19 16.39 7.13
N THR A 434 13.78 16.31 5.93
CA THR A 434 13.92 17.44 4.98
C THR A 434 13.22 17.14 3.66
N SER A 435 12.81 18.20 2.94
CA SER A 435 12.10 18.12 1.65
C SER A 435 12.87 17.40 0.54
N ASP A 436 14.15 17.09 0.74
CA ASP A 436 14.98 16.36 -0.22
C ASP A 436 14.79 14.84 -0.09
N ASP A 437 14.19 14.37 1.01
CA ASP A 437 14.00 12.95 1.38
C ASP A 437 12.50 12.59 1.45
N GLU A 438 11.82 12.58 0.29
CA GLU A 438 10.37 12.36 0.21
C GLU A 438 9.98 10.85 0.33
N PRO A 439 8.93 10.50 1.10
CA PRO A 439 8.03 11.43 1.78
C PRO A 439 8.58 11.95 3.12
N VAL A 440 8.34 13.22 3.42
CA VAL A 440 8.60 13.79 4.76
C VAL A 440 7.43 13.55 5.72
N ILE A 441 7.69 13.63 7.03
CA ILE A 441 6.66 13.45 8.06
C ILE A 441 5.48 14.41 7.83
N GLY A 442 4.26 13.87 7.89
CA GLY A 442 3.02 14.63 7.67
C GLY A 442 2.59 14.74 6.20
N GLN A 443 3.48 14.46 5.25
CA GLN A 443 3.13 14.47 3.84
C GLN A 443 2.10 13.39 3.51
N THR A 444 0.99 13.79 2.89
CA THR A 444 0.03 12.87 2.26
C THR A 444 0.38 12.73 0.79
N GLN A 445 0.39 11.50 0.29
CA GLN A 445 0.62 11.22 -1.13
C GLN A 445 -0.59 10.48 -1.75
N PRO A 446 -1.05 10.84 -2.97
CA PRO A 446 -2.17 10.13 -3.63
C PRO A 446 -1.68 8.79 -4.18
N TYR A 447 -2.52 7.77 -4.39
CA TYR A 447 -2.05 6.46 -4.90
C TYR A 447 -1.23 6.58 -6.20
N ALA A 448 -0.36 5.62 -6.47
CA ALA A 448 0.46 5.58 -7.69
C ALA A 448 0.50 4.15 -8.24
N THR A 449 0.69 4.01 -9.55
CA THR A 449 0.72 2.71 -10.23
C THR A 449 1.94 2.62 -11.13
N LYS A 450 2.97 1.90 -10.67
CA LYS A 450 4.14 1.58 -11.48
C LYS A 450 3.79 0.55 -12.54
N ARG A 451 4.57 0.53 -13.60
CA ARG A 451 4.51 -0.54 -14.60
C ARG A 451 4.83 -1.89 -13.93
N PRO A 452 4.04 -2.95 -14.19
CA PRO A 452 4.31 -4.28 -13.64
C PRO A 452 5.63 -4.85 -14.16
N GLY A 453 6.22 -5.77 -13.39
CA GLY A 453 7.35 -6.58 -13.85
C GLY A 453 6.96 -7.51 -15.00
N THR A 454 5.78 -8.12 -14.90
CA THR A 454 5.16 -8.87 -16.01
C THR A 454 4.18 -7.97 -16.78
N PRO A 455 4.43 -7.66 -18.07
CA PRO A 455 3.58 -6.73 -18.80
C PRO A 455 2.14 -7.23 -18.96
N PHE A 456 1.17 -6.30 -18.92
CA PHE A 456 -0.21 -6.61 -19.29
C PHE A 456 -0.30 -6.91 -20.79
N SER A 457 -1.25 -7.75 -21.17
CA SER A 457 -1.61 -7.98 -22.57
C SER A 457 -2.97 -7.37 -22.89
N ALA A 458 -3.12 -6.84 -24.10
CA ALA A 458 -4.38 -6.35 -24.64
C ALA A 458 -4.66 -6.99 -26.00
N SER A 459 -5.94 -7.19 -26.31
CA SER A 459 -6.39 -7.68 -27.63
C SER A 459 -7.11 -6.56 -28.35
N PHE A 460 -6.82 -6.39 -29.64
CA PHE A 460 -7.47 -5.41 -30.49
C PHE A 460 -8.18 -6.13 -31.63
N ASP A 461 -9.41 -5.71 -31.90
CA ASP A 461 -10.04 -6.02 -33.17
C ASP A 461 -9.37 -5.17 -34.26
N HIS A 462 -9.27 -5.69 -35.48
CA HIS A 462 -8.72 -5.00 -36.65
C HIS A 462 -7.18 -4.93 -36.77
N LEU A 463 -6.43 -5.85 -36.16
CA LEU A 463 -4.98 -5.89 -36.40
C LEU A 463 -4.64 -6.31 -37.84
N PRO A 464 -3.58 -5.73 -38.46
CA PRO A 464 -3.11 -6.15 -39.78
C PRO A 464 -2.72 -7.63 -39.78
N THR A 465 -3.30 -8.43 -40.68
CA THR A 465 -3.22 -9.89 -40.63
C THR A 465 -1.99 -10.51 -41.28
N SER A 466 -1.13 -9.73 -41.94
CA SER A 466 -0.02 -10.30 -42.72
C SER A 466 1.31 -10.29 -41.98
N SER A 467 1.88 -11.49 -41.79
CA SER A 467 3.25 -11.72 -41.32
C SER A 467 4.33 -11.44 -42.38
N LYS A 468 3.96 -11.14 -43.63
CA LYS A 468 4.91 -10.93 -44.72
C LYS A 468 5.63 -9.60 -44.56
N GLY A 469 6.94 -9.68 -44.38
CA GLY A 469 7.83 -8.54 -44.46
C GLY A 469 7.70 -7.82 -45.80
N THR A 470 7.86 -6.51 -45.74
CA THR A 470 8.56 -5.69 -46.73
C THR A 470 8.40 -6.11 -48.20
N HIS A 471 7.56 -5.38 -48.93
CA HIS A 471 7.93 -5.01 -50.29
C HIS A 471 8.05 -3.50 -50.34
N GLY A 472 9.31 -3.04 -50.48
CA GLY A 472 9.60 -1.71 -50.94
C GLY A 472 9.00 -1.52 -52.32
N ILE A 473 8.29 -0.41 -52.50
CA ILE A 473 8.23 0.20 -53.83
C ILE A 473 9.56 0.93 -53.98
N THR A 474 10.40 0.45 -54.87
CA THR A 474 11.62 1.13 -55.31
C THR A 474 11.22 2.39 -56.08
N ASN A 475 10.94 3.48 -55.36
CA ASN A 475 11.27 4.80 -55.86
C ASN A 475 12.45 5.32 -55.02
N SER A 476 13.41 5.93 -55.69
CA SER A 476 14.75 6.25 -55.17
C SER A 476 14.79 7.26 -54.02
N ASN A 477 13.64 7.64 -53.43
CA ASN A 477 13.56 8.69 -52.40
C ASN A 477 12.85 8.28 -51.11
N ASN A 478 12.49 7.00 -50.90
CA ASN A 478 11.88 6.60 -49.63
C ASN A 478 12.41 5.24 -49.12
N THR A 479 13.66 5.24 -48.69
CA THR A 479 14.34 4.12 -47.99
C THR A 479 13.91 3.99 -46.52
N ALA A 480 12.76 4.51 -46.11
CA ALA A 480 12.22 4.26 -44.79
C ALA A 480 11.65 2.84 -44.74
N ASP A 481 12.54 1.88 -44.47
CA ASP A 481 12.21 0.53 -44.04
C ASP A 481 11.06 0.58 -43.02
N ASN A 482 9.95 -0.08 -43.33
CA ASN A 482 8.68 0.05 -42.62
C ASN A 482 8.66 -0.78 -41.32
N GLY A 483 9.77 -0.72 -40.56
CA GLY A 483 9.94 -1.26 -39.22
C GLY A 483 9.49 -0.29 -38.12
N GLN A 484 8.60 0.65 -38.43
CA GLN A 484 8.24 1.72 -37.49
C GLN A 484 7.07 1.29 -36.59
N TYR A 485 7.39 1.19 -35.31
CA TYR A 485 6.48 0.98 -34.21
C TYR A 485 5.73 2.27 -33.89
N GLU A 486 4.45 2.19 -33.54
CA GLU A 486 3.70 3.32 -32.98
C GLU A 486 3.43 3.08 -31.50
N GLN A 487 3.74 4.09 -30.68
CA GLN A 487 3.42 4.08 -29.26
C GLN A 487 2.00 4.59 -29.08
N ASN A 488 1.16 3.77 -28.46
CA ASN A 488 -0.23 4.08 -28.17
C ASN A 488 -0.43 4.14 -26.65
N THR A 489 -1.14 5.13 -26.15
CA THR A 489 -1.34 5.35 -24.72
C THR A 489 -2.63 4.67 -24.22
N CYS A 490 -2.56 4.09 -23.02
CA CYS A 490 -3.71 3.59 -22.28
C CYS A 490 -4.35 4.76 -21.54
N THR A 491 -5.46 5.28 -22.06
CA THR A 491 -6.07 6.52 -21.55
C THR A 491 -7.25 6.28 -20.60
N ASP A 492 -7.76 5.04 -20.51
CA ASP A 492 -8.89 4.69 -19.65
C ASP A 492 -8.70 3.30 -19.01
N GLY A 493 -9.56 2.97 -18.05
CA GLY A 493 -9.55 1.72 -17.32
C GLY A 493 -8.77 1.78 -16.00
N GLY A 494 -8.62 0.62 -15.36
CA GLY A 494 -8.08 0.51 -14.02
C GLY A 494 -9.16 0.65 -12.95
N ASP A 495 -8.84 0.12 -11.76
CA ASP A 495 -9.66 0.23 -10.57
C ASP A 495 -9.67 1.68 -10.04
N ALA A 496 -10.51 1.96 -9.04
CA ALA A 496 -10.63 3.31 -8.47
C ALA A 496 -9.33 3.81 -7.80
N GLU A 497 -8.46 2.89 -7.38
CA GLU A 497 -7.17 3.19 -6.77
C GLU A 497 -6.22 2.00 -6.88
N SER A 498 -4.92 2.26 -6.68
CA SER A 498 -3.95 1.21 -6.38
C SER A 498 -3.86 1.00 -4.88
N ARG A 499 -4.20 -0.21 -4.40
CA ARG A 499 -4.12 -0.57 -2.98
C ARG A 499 -3.64 -2.00 -2.78
N PRO A 500 -2.93 -2.28 -1.67
CA PRO A 500 -2.67 -3.65 -1.26
C PRO A 500 -3.90 -4.28 -0.60
N ILE A 501 -3.81 -5.60 -0.42
CA ILE A 501 -4.72 -6.36 0.45
C ILE A 501 -4.66 -5.78 1.88
N ASN A 502 -5.81 -5.42 2.45
CA ASN A 502 -5.82 -4.62 3.68
C ASN A 502 -7.04 -4.84 4.57
N VAL A 503 -6.89 -4.45 5.85
CA VAL A 503 -7.99 -4.40 6.84
C VAL A 503 -8.12 -2.99 7.39
N ALA A 504 -9.36 -2.58 7.65
CA ALA A 504 -9.66 -1.27 8.18
C ALA A 504 -9.54 -1.22 9.71
N VAL A 505 -8.89 -0.16 10.21
CA VAL A 505 -8.73 0.15 11.64
C VAL A 505 -8.96 1.64 11.88
N HIS A 506 -9.20 2.06 13.11
CA HIS A 506 -9.12 3.48 13.44
C HIS A 506 -7.73 3.85 13.92
N PHE A 507 -7.32 5.09 13.67
CA PHE A 507 -6.07 5.64 14.21
C PHE A 507 -6.36 6.72 15.26
N TYR A 508 -5.62 6.67 16.36
CA TYR A 508 -5.68 7.65 17.44
C TYR A 508 -4.27 8.16 17.73
N ILE A 509 -4.17 9.44 18.06
CA ILE A 509 -2.93 10.09 18.46
C ILE A 509 -2.93 10.37 19.97
N LYS A 510 -1.82 10.02 20.62
CA LYS A 510 -1.56 10.32 22.01
C LYS A 510 -1.45 11.82 22.19
N ALA A 511 -2.36 12.37 22.97
CA ALA A 511 -2.39 13.73 23.43
C ALA A 511 -2.04 13.79 24.93
N ASN A 512 -1.67 14.98 25.37
CA ASN A 512 -1.63 15.35 26.77
C ASN A 512 -2.24 16.75 26.86
N LYS A 513 -3.18 16.92 27.80
CA LYS A 513 -3.91 18.17 28.00
C LYS A 513 -3.37 18.93 29.19
#